data_AF-A0A7C2QCT4-F1
#
_entry.id   AF-A0A7C2QCT4-F1
#
_cell.length_a   1.000
_cell.length_b   1.000
_cell.length_c   1.000
_cell.angle_alpha   90.00
_cell.angle_beta   90.00
_cell.angle_gamma   90.00
#
_symmetry.space_group_name_H-M   'P 1'
#
loop_
_entity.id
_entity.type
_entity.pdbx_description
1 polymer ?
#
loop_
_entity_poly.entity_id
_entity_poly.type
_entity_poly.pdbx_seq_one_letter_code
_entity_poly.pdbx_strand_id
1 'polypeptide(L)'
;MDLTPMLSSASGYTSTLPTTSARTERCGHRQLKNRAGNRRCPVKPKREINAIVKPFARGDLGVAVAYPSVYEAAVKSLSVQMLYFYLNSLEGVYAERFVVQNLRGSEPPARSLESGRPLRDFWLILFSVHYEPDYVNIVRLLAAGGVSPLAREREQVVVVGGPPVIANPEPLSEIADVLVVGEIESTVPKLVEGAFEHAGDKRALLDELRAEEGFYVPSRGDERVRFSHPPTLPLEFHPAAQVQPEDGEWRRTTMIEVSRGCWRGCRFCMEGHIFLPKRDRPLEDVLTLAERGSRANLSRHLTLISLSLLDHPRIDELLGRLVESGYEFSAPSLRLEALTDERLELLGRSGQRTLVLAPETASLRLAKAIGKPLLKDRLLEVAAKARKVGFKALKLYFMVGLPGESEEDVRGIAQLVKEVAEFSGFKGGRELKLSVSVFVPKPQTPMQWFGMEEPERVARKLRLLERELGGLAEVRPYKPAWARVQCALSRGGKEMTRVLLEWAAAGGGLGGWRRAVRAVNLDVEKYVAPLDPESEHPWSKVELPASRGLRPGYVACLEHLAGGAGERHA
;
A
#
# COMPACT_ATOMS: atom_id res chain seq x y z
N MET A 1 -1.70 -31.07 23.09
CA MET A 1 -2.84 -32.01 23.07
C MET A 1 -3.50 -31.83 21.71
N ASP A 2 -3.52 -32.91 20.93
CA ASP A 2 -4.00 -32.97 19.55
C ASP A 2 -5.46 -32.54 19.41
N LEU A 3 -5.75 -31.70 18.40
CA LEU A 3 -7.11 -31.39 17.96
C LEU A 3 -7.17 -31.28 16.42
N THR A 4 -7.23 -32.43 15.77
CA THR A 4 -8.10 -32.68 14.60
C THR A 4 -9.18 -33.63 15.15
N PRO A 5 -10.50 -33.51 14.87
CA PRO A 5 -11.09 -33.28 13.54
C PRO A 5 -12.38 -32.44 13.49
N MET A 6 -12.70 -31.82 12.34
CA MET A 6 -14.10 -31.66 11.86
C MET A 6 -14.10 -31.39 10.34
N LEU A 7 -14.06 -32.47 9.57
CA LEU A 7 -14.44 -32.54 8.16
C LEU A 7 -15.40 -33.74 8.04
N SER A 8 -16.71 -33.51 8.05
CA SER A 8 -17.68 -34.37 7.33
C SER A 8 -19.08 -33.74 7.33
N SER A 9 -19.84 -34.10 6.30
CA SER A 9 -21.26 -33.81 6.04
C SER A 9 -21.61 -32.52 5.27
N ALA A 10 -21.34 -32.58 3.96
CA ALA A 10 -22.20 -31.98 2.96
C ALA A 10 -23.05 -33.09 2.33
N SER A 11 -24.37 -33.11 2.56
CA SER A 11 -25.33 -33.78 1.68
C SER A 11 -26.77 -33.37 2.01
N GLY A 12 -27.47 -32.87 0.99
CA GLY A 12 -28.92 -32.88 0.92
C GLY A 12 -29.58 -31.53 1.11
N TYR A 13 -29.92 -30.85 0.01
CA TYR A 13 -31.21 -30.17 -0.17
C TYR A 13 -31.47 -29.95 -1.66
N THR A 14 -32.30 -30.83 -2.22
CA THR A 14 -33.10 -30.59 -3.42
C THR A 14 -34.41 -29.92 -2.97
N SER A 15 -34.83 -28.83 -3.63
CA SER A 15 -36.25 -28.59 -4.00
C SER A 15 -36.50 -27.18 -4.57
N THR A 16 -36.94 -27.19 -5.83
CA THR A 16 -38.10 -26.46 -6.38
C THR A 16 -38.10 -24.93 -6.38
N LEU A 17 -37.90 -24.38 -7.58
CA LEU A 17 -38.27 -23.03 -7.99
C LEU A 17 -39.80 -22.87 -8.09
N PRO A 18 -40.37 -21.76 -7.59
CA PRO A 18 -41.64 -21.24 -8.07
C PRO A 18 -41.42 -20.09 -9.05
N THR A 19 -42.09 -20.20 -10.18
CA THR A 19 -42.35 -19.15 -11.16
C THR A 19 -43.32 -18.12 -10.59
N THR A 20 -42.94 -16.84 -10.59
CA THR A 20 -43.92 -15.73 -10.56
C THR A 20 -43.45 -14.57 -11.42
N SER A 21 -44.25 -14.32 -12.45
CA SER A 21 -44.29 -13.14 -13.30
C SER A 21 -44.71 -11.89 -12.52
N ALA A 22 -44.06 -10.74 -12.72
CA ALA A 22 -44.73 -9.44 -12.68
C ALA A 22 -43.88 -8.30 -13.28
N ARG A 23 -44.33 -7.86 -14.46
CA ARG A 23 -44.47 -6.46 -14.92
C ARG A 23 -43.27 -5.52 -14.83
N THR A 24 -42.70 -5.33 -16.02
CA THR A 24 -41.92 -4.17 -16.45
C THR A 24 -42.82 -2.93 -16.59
N GLU A 25 -42.61 -1.91 -15.77
CA GLU A 25 -43.06 -0.55 -16.06
C GLU A 25 -41.88 0.31 -16.53
N ARG A 26 -42.03 0.79 -17.77
CA ARG A 26 -41.15 1.77 -18.41
C ARG A 26 -41.53 3.15 -17.90
N CYS A 27 -40.56 3.96 -17.51
CA CYS A 27 -40.69 5.41 -17.64
C CYS A 27 -39.38 5.99 -18.17
N GLY A 28 -39.49 6.67 -19.32
CA GLY A 28 -38.38 7.16 -20.10
C GLY A 28 -38.11 8.66 -19.93
N HIS A 29 -36.90 9.04 -20.37
CA HIS A 29 -36.42 10.37 -20.75
C HIS A 29 -36.23 11.40 -19.61
N ARG A 30 -35.14 12.18 -19.54
CA ARG A 30 -34.35 12.80 -20.62
C ARG A 30 -32.85 12.84 -20.30
N GLN A 31 -32.04 12.53 -21.32
CA GLN A 31 -30.62 12.85 -21.38
C GLN A 31 -30.43 14.35 -21.61
N LEU A 32 -29.69 15.02 -20.73
CA LEU A 32 -29.03 16.29 -21.04
C LEU A 32 -27.54 16.01 -21.24
N LYS A 33 -27.10 16.14 -22.49
CA LYS A 33 -25.70 16.08 -22.91
C LYS A 33 -24.99 17.34 -22.39
N ASN A 34 -23.99 17.18 -21.53
CA ASN A 34 -22.97 18.21 -21.31
C ASN A 34 -21.59 17.63 -21.64
N ARG A 35 -20.98 18.20 -22.69
CA ARG A 35 -19.61 17.96 -23.13
C ARG A 35 -18.66 18.81 -22.27
N ALA A 36 -17.98 18.18 -21.31
CA ALA A 36 -16.68 18.61 -20.77
C ALA A 36 -16.13 17.45 -19.92
N GLY A 37 -14.86 17.09 -20.12
CA GLY A 37 -14.25 15.85 -19.65
C GLY A 37 -14.03 15.77 -18.14
N ASN A 38 -15.08 15.43 -17.40
CA ASN A 38 -14.99 14.99 -16.02
C ASN A 38 -14.98 13.45 -16.03
N ARG A 39 -13.83 12.82 -15.78
CA ARG A 39 -13.78 11.38 -15.50
C ARG A 39 -14.61 11.17 -14.24
N ARG A 40 -15.82 10.62 -14.38
CA ARG A 40 -16.66 10.22 -13.25
C ARG A 40 -15.80 9.33 -12.34
N CYS A 41 -15.70 9.66 -11.04
CA CYS A 41 -15.23 8.68 -10.06
C CYS A 41 -16.12 7.44 -10.22
N PRO A 42 -15.57 6.24 -10.38
CA PRO A 42 -16.42 5.09 -10.61
C PRO A 42 -17.20 4.84 -9.33
N VAL A 43 -18.52 4.84 -9.49
CA VAL A 43 -19.49 4.49 -8.46
C VAL A 43 -19.32 3.00 -8.18
N LYS A 44 -19.45 2.60 -6.90
CA LYS A 44 -19.52 1.20 -6.45
C LYS A 44 -20.17 0.29 -7.52
N PRO A 45 -19.56 -0.85 -7.89
CA PRO A 45 -20.14 -1.75 -8.88
C PRO A 45 -21.50 -2.26 -8.40
N LYS A 46 -22.40 -2.53 -9.35
CA LYS A 46 -23.76 -2.99 -9.03
C LYS A 46 -23.78 -4.33 -8.29
N ARG A 47 -22.75 -5.16 -8.50
CA ARG A 47 -22.58 -6.48 -7.89
C ARG A 47 -21.09 -6.82 -7.74
N GLU A 48 -20.79 -7.61 -6.72
CA GLU A 48 -19.47 -8.15 -6.42
C GLU A 48 -19.58 -9.66 -6.19
N ILE A 49 -18.58 -10.41 -6.66
CA ILE A 49 -18.43 -11.81 -6.25
C ILE A 49 -17.83 -11.86 -4.85
N ASN A 50 -18.11 -12.95 -4.13
CA ASN A 50 -17.56 -13.25 -2.80
C ASN A 50 -17.88 -12.23 -1.70
N ALA A 51 -18.77 -11.27 -1.95
CA ALA A 51 -19.26 -10.36 -0.91
C ALA A 51 -20.09 -11.17 0.12
N ILE A 52 -19.77 -10.97 1.39
CA ILE A 52 -20.44 -11.60 2.53
C ILE A 52 -21.43 -10.60 3.11
N VAL A 53 -22.70 -11.01 3.20
CA VAL A 53 -23.75 -10.26 3.90
C VAL A 53 -24.29 -11.17 4.98
N LYS A 54 -23.89 -10.92 6.24
CA LYS A 54 -24.39 -11.67 7.39
C LYS A 54 -25.67 -11.03 7.93
N PRO A 55 -26.69 -11.82 8.31
CA PRO A 55 -27.70 -11.31 9.23
C PRO A 55 -27.01 -10.98 10.57
N PHE A 56 -27.45 -9.93 11.24
CA PHE A 56 -26.92 -9.55 12.55
C PHE A 56 -28.00 -9.74 13.62
N ALA A 57 -27.60 -10.23 14.77
CA ALA A 57 -28.41 -10.37 15.97
C ALA A 57 -28.02 -9.33 17.03
N ARG A 58 -28.88 -9.18 18.04
CA ARG A 58 -28.55 -8.36 19.21
C ARG A 58 -27.41 -9.03 19.98
N GLY A 59 -26.31 -8.31 20.17
CA GLY A 59 -25.10 -8.83 20.82
C GLY A 59 -23.95 -9.09 19.85
N ASP A 60 -24.21 -9.12 18.54
CA ASP A 60 -23.14 -9.24 17.55
C ASP A 60 -22.28 -7.97 17.48
N LEU A 61 -20.98 -8.13 17.33
CA LEU A 61 -20.02 -7.06 17.12
C LEU A 61 -20.02 -6.62 15.66
N GLY A 62 -20.52 -5.41 15.43
CA GLY A 62 -20.43 -4.73 14.13
C GLY A 62 -19.09 -4.05 13.94
N VAL A 63 -18.33 -4.44 12.91
CA VAL A 63 -17.02 -3.86 12.59
C VAL A 63 -17.03 -3.16 11.23
N ALA A 64 -16.66 -1.89 11.20
CA ALA A 64 -16.45 -1.17 9.94
C ALA A 64 -15.02 -1.37 9.44
N VAL A 65 -14.85 -1.97 8.27
CA VAL A 65 -13.55 -2.11 7.59
C VAL A 65 -13.41 -0.99 6.56
N ALA A 66 -12.71 0.07 6.94
CA ALA A 66 -12.57 1.27 6.14
C ALA A 66 -11.23 1.33 5.38
N TYR A 67 -11.28 1.75 4.13
CA TYR A 67 -10.12 2.13 3.35
C TYR A 67 -10.22 3.61 2.96
N PRO A 68 -9.26 4.47 3.32
CA PRO A 68 -9.38 5.93 3.15
C PRO A 68 -9.10 6.39 1.71
N SER A 69 -9.60 5.65 0.72
CA SER A 69 -9.51 5.98 -0.69
C SER A 69 -10.73 5.47 -1.45
N VAL A 70 -10.72 5.61 -2.77
CA VAL A 70 -11.81 5.15 -3.63
C VAL A 70 -11.90 3.63 -3.69
N TYR A 71 -13.08 3.14 -4.08
CA TYR A 71 -13.40 1.72 -4.20
C TYR A 71 -12.35 0.92 -4.99
N GLU A 72 -11.86 1.43 -6.12
CA GLU A 72 -10.90 0.70 -6.97
C GLU A 72 -9.57 0.45 -6.27
N ALA A 73 -9.18 1.34 -5.36
CA ALA A 73 -7.98 1.19 -4.55
C ALA A 73 -8.22 0.20 -3.41
N ALA A 74 -9.37 0.32 -2.73
CA ALA A 74 -9.74 -0.55 -1.62
C ALA A 74 -9.83 -2.02 -2.03
N VAL A 75 -10.50 -2.33 -3.14
CA VAL A 75 -10.70 -3.71 -3.60
C VAL A 75 -9.39 -4.38 -4.07
N LYS A 76 -8.38 -3.57 -4.44
CA LYS A 76 -7.02 -4.00 -4.80
C LYS A 76 -6.04 -4.07 -3.62
N SER A 77 -6.52 -3.79 -2.40
CA SER A 77 -5.70 -3.87 -1.20
C SER A 77 -5.88 -5.24 -0.55
N LEU A 78 -4.81 -6.04 -0.50
CA LEU A 78 -4.85 -7.35 0.15
C LEU A 78 -5.17 -7.25 1.64
N SER A 79 -4.67 -6.22 2.35
CA SER A 79 -4.95 -6.05 3.78
C SER A 79 -6.45 -5.85 4.06
N VAL A 80 -7.17 -5.11 3.19
CA VAL A 80 -8.63 -4.95 3.30
C VAL A 80 -9.33 -6.28 3.06
N GLN A 81 -8.90 -7.06 2.07
CA GLN A 81 -9.44 -8.40 1.81
C GLN A 81 -9.22 -9.33 3.01
N MET A 82 -8.02 -9.31 3.61
CA MET A 82 -7.67 -10.11 4.79
C MET A 82 -8.50 -9.71 6.02
N LEU A 83 -8.61 -8.42 6.32
CA LEU A 83 -9.45 -7.91 7.42
C LEU A 83 -10.90 -8.33 7.24
N TYR A 84 -11.47 -8.08 6.06
CA TYR A 84 -12.85 -8.39 5.76
C TYR A 84 -13.14 -9.89 5.85
N PHE A 85 -12.22 -10.73 5.34
CA PHE A 85 -12.33 -12.18 5.40
C PHE A 85 -12.23 -12.71 6.82
N TYR A 86 -11.18 -12.32 7.56
CA TYR A 86 -10.95 -12.79 8.92
C TYR A 86 -12.11 -12.40 9.85
N LEU A 87 -12.54 -11.13 9.83
CA LEU A 87 -13.64 -10.70 10.69
C LEU A 87 -14.95 -11.41 10.36
N ASN A 88 -15.24 -11.63 9.07
CA ASN A 88 -16.44 -12.37 8.68
C ASN A 88 -16.30 -13.90 8.83
N SER A 89 -15.13 -14.45 9.17
CA SER A 89 -15.02 -15.87 9.53
C SER A 89 -15.36 -16.13 11.00
N LEU A 90 -15.35 -15.10 11.85
CA LEU A 90 -15.67 -15.20 13.26
C LEU A 90 -17.18 -15.27 13.51
N GLU A 91 -17.58 -16.08 14.50
CA GLU A 91 -18.95 -16.13 15.02
C GLU A 91 -19.25 -14.85 15.82
N GLY A 92 -20.48 -14.36 15.77
CA GLY A 92 -20.89 -13.13 16.45
C GLY A 92 -20.29 -11.83 15.88
N VAL A 93 -19.49 -11.88 14.81
CA VAL A 93 -18.96 -10.69 14.12
C VAL A 93 -19.59 -10.54 12.74
N TYR A 94 -20.03 -9.33 12.41
CA TYR A 94 -20.32 -8.92 11.03
C TYR A 94 -19.45 -7.72 10.67
N ALA A 95 -18.72 -7.84 9.57
CA ALA A 95 -17.84 -6.78 9.08
C ALA A 95 -18.34 -6.22 7.75
N GLU A 96 -18.44 -4.90 7.67
CA GLU A 96 -18.91 -4.18 6.48
C GLU A 96 -17.89 -3.12 6.03
N ARG A 97 -17.75 -2.93 4.72
CA ARG A 97 -16.70 -2.12 4.11
C ARG A 97 -17.13 -0.68 3.89
N PHE A 98 -16.19 0.24 4.06
CA PHE A 98 -16.37 1.67 3.85
C PHE A 98 -15.22 2.27 3.02
N VAL A 99 -15.57 3.18 2.11
CA VAL A 99 -14.63 3.87 1.22
C VAL A 99 -15.11 5.31 1.01
N VAL A 100 -14.21 6.21 0.61
CA VAL A 100 -14.63 7.53 0.14
C VAL A 100 -15.13 7.44 -1.30
N GLN A 101 -16.19 8.19 -1.61
CA GLN A 101 -16.75 8.30 -2.96
C GLN A 101 -15.97 9.30 -3.81
N ASN A 102 -15.39 10.33 -3.20
CA ASN A 102 -14.60 11.34 -3.90
C ASN A 102 -13.33 11.66 -3.13
N LEU A 103 -12.21 11.85 -3.82
CA LEU A 103 -10.95 12.30 -3.20
C LEU A 103 -10.90 13.83 -2.99
N ARG A 104 -11.95 14.56 -3.42
CA ARG A 104 -12.05 16.01 -3.32
C ARG A 104 -13.49 16.46 -3.11
N GLY A 105 -13.65 17.61 -2.47
CA GLY A 105 -14.94 18.23 -2.18
C GLY A 105 -15.65 17.62 -0.98
N SER A 106 -16.95 17.90 -0.88
CA SER A 106 -17.80 17.33 0.15
C SER A 106 -17.95 15.82 -0.02
N GLU A 107 -17.76 15.09 1.06
CA GLU A 107 -17.98 13.65 1.08
C GLU A 107 -19.46 13.37 1.42
N PRO A 108 -20.19 12.59 0.60
CA PRO A 108 -21.57 12.21 0.91
C PRO A 108 -21.63 11.31 2.15
N PRO A 109 -22.81 11.15 2.79
CA PRO A 109 -22.95 10.33 4.00
C PRO A 109 -22.30 8.94 3.85
N ALA A 110 -21.40 8.60 4.78
CA ALA A 110 -20.65 7.37 4.70
C ALA A 110 -21.56 6.17 5.01
N ARG A 111 -21.77 5.33 3.99
CA ARG A 111 -22.61 4.13 4.06
C ARG A 111 -21.81 2.90 3.65
N SER A 112 -22.10 1.77 4.29
CA SER A 112 -21.41 0.53 4.00
C SER A 112 -21.69 0.01 2.59
N LEU A 113 -20.75 -0.76 2.06
CA LEU A 113 -20.89 -1.40 0.75
C LEU A 113 -21.83 -2.62 0.78
N GLU A 114 -22.08 -3.23 1.92
CA GLU A 114 -22.91 -4.44 1.99
C GLU A 114 -24.39 -4.06 2.13
N SER A 115 -24.75 -3.45 3.26
CA SER A 115 -26.15 -3.18 3.62
C SER A 115 -26.56 -1.70 3.51
N GLY A 116 -25.60 -0.78 3.29
CA GLY A 116 -25.87 0.66 3.22
C GLY A 116 -26.06 1.32 4.58
N ARG A 117 -25.68 0.64 5.67
CA ARG A 117 -25.74 1.15 7.04
C ARG A 117 -24.79 2.34 7.23
N PRO A 118 -25.19 3.35 8.01
CA PRO A 118 -24.33 4.49 8.28
C PRO A 118 -23.15 4.09 9.18
N LEU A 119 -21.99 4.71 8.96
CA LEU A 119 -20.76 4.39 9.70
C LEU A 119 -20.90 4.51 11.22
N ARG A 120 -21.68 5.48 11.71
CA ARG A 120 -21.92 5.69 13.15
C ARG A 120 -22.54 4.50 13.88
N ASP A 121 -23.15 3.56 13.16
CA ASP A 121 -23.78 2.36 13.74
C ASP A 121 -22.74 1.27 14.10
N PHE A 122 -21.48 1.46 13.71
CA PHE A 122 -20.37 0.55 13.99
C PHE A 122 -19.56 1.09 15.16
N TRP A 123 -19.52 0.33 16.26
CA TRP A 123 -18.75 0.73 17.44
C TRP A 123 -17.24 0.60 17.20
N LEU A 124 -16.80 -0.46 16.52
CA LEU A 124 -15.40 -0.67 16.13
C LEU A 124 -15.19 -0.31 14.65
N ILE A 125 -14.26 0.62 14.38
CA ILE A 125 -13.96 1.12 13.03
C ILE A 125 -12.46 0.92 12.76
N LEU A 126 -12.13 0.04 11.81
CA LEU A 126 -10.76 -0.29 11.45
C LEU A 126 -10.38 0.37 10.12
N PHE A 127 -9.35 1.20 10.11
CA PHE A 127 -8.76 1.76 8.91
C PHE A 127 -7.45 1.05 8.54
N SER A 128 -7.33 0.61 7.29
CA SER A 128 -6.05 0.24 6.69
C SER A 128 -5.58 1.32 5.74
N VAL A 129 -4.43 1.95 6.01
CA VAL A 129 -3.89 3.08 5.23
C VAL A 129 -2.53 2.76 4.63
N HIS A 130 -2.32 3.10 3.35
CA HIS A 130 -1.08 2.82 2.62
C HIS A 130 -0.27 4.07 2.27
N TYR A 131 -0.91 5.24 2.27
CA TYR A 131 -0.27 6.51 1.90
C TYR A 131 -0.69 7.63 2.85
N GLU A 132 0.27 8.44 3.29
CA GLU A 132 0.03 9.54 4.22
C GLU A 132 -0.96 10.60 3.70
N PRO A 133 -0.98 10.95 2.39
CA PRO A 133 -1.99 11.85 1.85
C PRO A 133 -3.43 11.37 2.03
N ASP A 134 -3.67 10.07 2.26
CA ASP A 134 -5.01 9.53 2.53
C ASP A 134 -5.45 9.74 4.00
N TYR A 135 -4.59 10.23 4.90
CA TYR A 135 -4.98 10.58 6.28
C TYR A 135 -6.15 11.58 6.31
N VAL A 136 -6.19 12.52 5.37
CA VAL A 136 -7.31 13.47 5.25
C VAL A 136 -8.64 12.76 4.96
N ASN A 137 -8.60 11.63 4.25
CA ASN A 137 -9.80 10.88 3.90
C ASN A 137 -10.34 10.06 5.08
N ILE A 138 -9.50 9.73 6.08
CA ILE A 138 -9.97 9.18 7.37
C ILE A 138 -10.91 10.21 8.02
N VAL A 139 -10.43 11.45 8.18
CA VAL A 139 -11.22 12.55 8.75
C VAL A 139 -12.50 12.81 7.96
N ARG A 140 -12.41 12.87 6.62
CA ARG A 140 -13.57 13.09 5.75
C ARG A 140 -14.61 11.97 5.89
N LEU A 141 -14.17 10.71 5.96
CA LEU A 141 -15.07 9.56 6.08
C LEU A 141 -15.76 9.52 7.46
N LEU A 142 -15.02 9.79 8.55
CA LEU A 142 -15.59 9.89 9.89
C LEU A 142 -16.66 10.98 9.97
N ALA A 143 -16.32 12.20 9.52
CA ALA A 143 -17.26 13.33 9.52
C ALA A 143 -18.51 13.04 8.69
N ALA A 144 -18.36 12.49 7.49
CA ALA A 144 -19.48 12.11 6.64
C ALA A 144 -20.30 10.93 7.21
N GLY A 145 -19.67 10.07 7.99
CA GLY A 145 -20.32 8.99 8.74
C GLY A 145 -21.06 9.44 9.98
N GLY A 146 -20.90 10.71 10.37
CA GLY A 146 -21.47 11.23 11.60
C GLY A 146 -20.77 10.75 12.86
N VAL A 147 -19.47 10.43 12.74
CA VAL A 147 -18.57 10.07 13.82
C VAL A 147 -17.60 11.24 14.00
N SER A 148 -17.39 11.74 15.23
CA SER A 148 -16.45 12.85 15.42
C SER A 148 -15.05 12.41 14.95
N PRO A 149 -14.33 13.22 14.15
CA PRO A 149 -12.96 12.90 13.81
C PRO A 149 -12.02 12.87 15.02
N LEU A 150 -12.35 13.56 16.11
CA LEU A 150 -11.52 13.58 17.31
C LEU A 150 -11.88 12.43 18.26
N ALA A 151 -10.88 11.66 18.65
CA ALA A 151 -11.05 10.47 19.51
C ALA A 151 -11.79 10.77 20.82
N ARG A 152 -11.50 11.93 21.44
CA ARG A 152 -12.09 12.36 22.72
C ARG A 152 -13.57 12.79 22.65
N GLU A 153 -14.15 12.91 21.46
CA GLU A 153 -15.51 13.44 21.25
C GLU A 153 -16.51 12.37 20.81
N ARG A 154 -16.16 11.09 20.98
CA ARG A 154 -16.97 9.96 20.52
C ARG A 154 -16.76 8.69 21.34
N GLU A 155 -17.79 7.84 21.33
CA GLU A 155 -17.80 6.53 22.00
C GLU A 155 -17.32 5.39 21.09
N GLN A 156 -17.41 5.55 19.76
CA GLN A 156 -16.80 4.58 18.83
C GLN A 156 -15.30 4.46 19.09
N VAL A 157 -14.72 3.32 18.72
CA VAL A 157 -13.29 3.03 18.76
C VAL A 157 -12.78 2.97 17.33
N VAL A 158 -11.94 3.92 16.96
CA VAL A 158 -11.27 3.99 15.66
C VAL A 158 -9.86 3.48 15.83
N VAL A 159 -9.56 2.43 15.10
CA VAL A 159 -8.25 1.81 15.03
C VAL A 159 -7.67 2.06 13.65
N VAL A 160 -6.43 2.52 13.58
CA VAL A 160 -5.76 2.76 12.29
C VAL A 160 -4.46 1.97 12.24
N GLY A 161 -4.26 1.22 11.16
CA GLY A 161 -3.03 0.48 10.90
C GLY A 161 -2.58 0.61 9.45
N GLY A 162 -1.39 0.10 9.17
CA GLY A 162 -0.80 0.08 7.83
C GLY A 162 0.62 0.65 7.81
N PRO A 163 1.35 0.51 6.68
CA PRO A 163 2.77 0.81 6.61
C PRO A 163 3.16 2.21 7.12
N PRO A 164 2.44 3.30 6.75
CA PRO A 164 2.78 4.64 7.25
C PRO A 164 2.58 4.82 8.77
N VAL A 165 1.60 4.13 9.36
CA VAL A 165 1.32 4.17 10.80
C VAL A 165 2.39 3.42 11.59
N ILE A 166 2.81 2.25 11.08
CA ILE A 166 3.95 1.51 11.66
C ILE A 166 5.21 2.39 11.64
N ALA A 167 5.42 3.16 10.56
CA ALA A 167 6.59 4.03 10.44
C ALA A 167 6.53 5.24 11.39
N ASN A 168 5.39 5.94 11.43
CA ASN A 168 5.15 7.06 12.34
C ASN A 168 3.64 7.17 12.65
N PRO A 169 3.20 6.79 13.87
CA PRO A 169 1.79 6.82 14.23
C PRO A 169 1.30 8.22 14.63
N GLU A 170 2.20 9.14 15.00
CA GLU A 170 1.84 10.41 15.62
C GLU A 170 0.95 11.37 14.83
N PRO A 171 1.02 11.46 13.49
CA PRO A 171 0.15 12.36 12.73
C PRO A 171 -1.36 12.11 12.93
N LEU A 172 -1.74 10.94 13.46
CA LEU A 172 -3.12 10.52 13.67
C LEU A 172 -3.50 10.39 15.16
N SER A 173 -2.63 10.81 16.10
CA SER A 173 -2.78 10.51 17.53
C SER A 173 -3.99 11.15 18.22
N GLU A 174 -4.52 12.27 17.73
CA GLU A 174 -5.78 12.82 18.25
C GLU A 174 -7.03 12.31 17.51
N ILE A 175 -6.85 11.62 16.38
CA ILE A 175 -7.92 11.10 15.52
C ILE A 175 -8.27 9.66 15.88
N ALA A 176 -7.25 8.81 16.00
CA ALA A 176 -7.38 7.39 16.31
C ALA A 176 -7.37 7.15 17.83
N ASP A 177 -8.11 6.15 18.30
CA ASP A 177 -8.02 5.69 19.68
C ASP A 177 -6.88 4.68 19.85
N VAL A 178 -6.63 3.89 18.80
CA VAL A 178 -5.56 2.91 18.75
C VAL A 178 -4.85 3.01 17.40
N LEU A 179 -3.52 3.13 17.45
CA LEU A 179 -2.64 3.10 16.28
C LEU A 179 -1.85 1.79 16.31
N VAL A 180 -2.04 0.97 15.28
CA VAL A 180 -1.47 -0.36 15.23
C VAL A 180 -0.08 -0.32 14.61
N VAL A 181 0.93 -0.57 15.43
CA VAL A 181 2.31 -0.83 15.03
C VAL A 181 2.49 -2.34 14.96
N GLY A 182 1.94 -2.95 13.92
CA GLY A 182 1.94 -4.40 13.80
C GLY A 182 1.18 -4.92 12.59
N GLU A 183 1.08 -6.24 12.53
CA GLU A 183 0.46 -6.99 11.45
C GLU A 183 -0.90 -7.57 11.88
N ILE A 184 -1.78 -7.79 10.90
CA ILE A 184 -3.18 -8.21 11.13
C ILE A 184 -3.23 -9.47 12.00
N GLU A 185 -2.39 -10.44 11.68
CA GLU A 185 -2.39 -11.78 12.27
C GLU A 185 -2.06 -11.78 13.77
N SER A 186 -1.33 -10.78 14.26
CA SER A 186 -0.95 -10.68 15.68
C SER A 186 -1.82 -9.71 16.47
N THR A 187 -2.48 -8.76 15.80
CA THR A 187 -3.13 -7.62 16.45
C THR A 187 -4.65 -7.70 16.37
N VAL A 188 -5.20 -8.08 15.22
CA VAL A 188 -6.66 -8.11 15.03
C VAL A 188 -7.37 -9.16 15.90
N PRO A 189 -6.84 -10.38 16.12
CA PRO A 189 -7.47 -11.34 17.03
C PRO A 189 -7.68 -10.76 18.43
N LYS A 190 -6.63 -10.18 19.03
CA LYS A 190 -6.67 -9.58 20.37
C LYS A 190 -7.61 -8.38 20.44
N LEU A 191 -7.59 -7.54 19.40
CA LEU A 191 -8.49 -6.39 19.31
C LEU A 191 -9.95 -6.81 19.28
N VAL A 192 -10.28 -7.87 18.52
CA VAL A 192 -11.66 -8.38 18.41
C VAL A 192 -12.10 -9.07 19.68
N GLU A 193 -11.22 -9.87 20.30
CA GLU A 193 -11.46 -10.51 21.61
C GLU A 193 -11.79 -9.46 22.68
N GLY A 194 -10.93 -8.47 22.88
CA GLY A 194 -11.21 -7.39 23.83
C GLY A 194 -12.46 -6.57 23.47
N ALA A 195 -12.74 -6.37 22.17
CA ALA A 195 -13.95 -5.67 21.74
C ALA A 195 -15.24 -6.48 22.05
N PHE A 196 -15.18 -7.81 22.09
CA PHE A 196 -16.28 -8.64 22.57
C PHE A 196 -16.43 -8.54 24.09
N GLU A 197 -15.33 -8.68 24.83
CA GLU A 197 -15.35 -8.66 26.30
C GLU A 197 -15.82 -7.30 26.86
N HIS A 198 -15.46 -6.22 26.17
CA HIS A 198 -15.72 -4.84 26.58
C HIS A 198 -16.68 -4.12 25.64
N ALA A 199 -17.62 -4.86 25.03
CA ALA A 199 -18.54 -4.31 24.04
C ALA A 199 -19.28 -3.04 24.55
N GLY A 200 -19.00 -1.90 23.90
CA GLY A 200 -19.57 -0.60 24.27
C GLY A 200 -18.85 0.14 25.41
N ASP A 201 -17.87 -0.49 26.08
CA ASP A 201 -16.99 0.17 27.04
C ASP A 201 -15.63 0.46 26.39
N LYS A 202 -15.55 1.63 25.77
CA LYS A 202 -14.33 2.12 25.12
C LYS A 202 -13.14 2.16 26.08
N ARG A 203 -13.34 2.58 27.33
CA ARG A 203 -12.23 2.74 28.27
C ARG A 203 -11.66 1.38 28.66
N ALA A 204 -12.51 0.41 28.97
CA ALA A 204 -12.07 -0.93 29.32
C ALA A 204 -11.29 -1.59 28.17
N LEU A 205 -11.79 -1.51 26.93
CA LEU A 205 -11.05 -1.99 25.75
C LEU A 205 -9.69 -1.28 25.62
N LEU A 206 -9.67 0.04 25.71
CA LEU A 206 -8.42 0.80 25.61
C LEU A 206 -7.46 0.46 26.74
N ASP A 207 -7.93 0.12 27.95
CA ASP A 207 -7.12 -0.29 29.11
C ASP A 207 -6.61 -1.73 28.99
N GLU A 208 -7.16 -2.56 28.10
CA GLU A 208 -6.70 -3.93 27.86
C GLU A 208 -5.52 -3.98 26.87
N LEU A 209 -5.59 -3.21 25.79
CA LEU A 209 -4.62 -3.24 24.68
C LEU A 209 -3.23 -2.75 25.12
N ARG A 210 -2.17 -3.53 24.87
CA ARG A 210 -0.80 -3.26 25.36
C ARG A 210 0.15 -2.76 24.28
N ALA A 211 1.04 -1.84 24.66
CA ALA A 211 2.02 -1.26 23.74
C ALA A 211 3.09 -2.28 23.30
N GLU A 212 3.40 -3.26 24.14
CA GLU A 212 4.30 -4.38 23.84
C GLU A 212 3.73 -5.34 22.78
N GLU A 213 2.41 -5.25 22.53
CA GLU A 213 1.67 -6.08 21.57
C GLU A 213 1.32 -5.32 20.29
N GLY A 214 1.88 -4.11 20.11
CA GLY A 214 1.70 -3.30 18.90
C GLY A 214 0.54 -2.30 18.96
N PHE A 215 -0.07 -2.08 20.12
CA PHE A 215 -1.16 -1.11 20.27
C PHE A 215 -0.66 0.18 20.91
N TYR A 216 -0.50 1.22 20.09
CA TYR A 216 -0.25 2.57 20.60
C TYR A 216 -1.58 3.26 20.92
N VAL A 217 -1.82 3.59 22.19
CA VAL A 217 -3.05 4.24 22.67
C VAL A 217 -2.73 5.69 23.10
N PRO A 218 -3.01 6.70 22.25
CA PRO A 218 -2.55 8.07 22.49
C PRO A 218 -3.02 8.70 23.79
N SER A 219 -4.18 8.30 24.32
CA SER A 219 -4.71 8.82 25.58
C SER A 219 -3.87 8.43 26.80
N ARG A 220 -2.99 7.44 26.69
CA ARG A 220 -2.03 7.05 27.73
C ARG A 220 -0.72 7.86 27.69
N GLY A 221 -0.58 8.73 26.69
CA GLY A 221 0.59 9.59 26.52
C GLY A 221 1.62 9.02 25.55
N ASP A 222 2.89 9.26 25.85
CA ASP A 222 4.02 8.96 24.96
C ASP A 222 4.66 7.60 25.28
N GLU A 223 3.87 6.54 25.23
CA GLU A 223 4.35 5.17 25.47
C GLU A 223 5.18 4.65 24.28
N ARG A 224 6.26 3.94 24.57
CA ARG A 224 7.01 3.17 23.56
C ARG A 224 6.18 1.98 23.11
N VAL A 225 6.11 1.77 21.80
CA VAL A 225 5.29 0.72 21.19
C VAL A 225 6.17 -0.23 20.39
N ARG A 226 5.97 -1.53 20.60
CA ARG A 226 6.75 -2.57 19.94
C ARG A 226 6.03 -3.08 18.70
N PHE A 227 6.78 -3.24 17.61
CA PHE A 227 6.24 -3.88 16.42
C PHE A 227 5.83 -5.33 16.68
N SER A 228 4.55 -5.62 16.44
CA SER A 228 3.94 -6.92 16.66
C SER A 228 3.70 -7.65 15.34
N HIS A 229 4.30 -8.83 15.18
CA HIS A 229 4.20 -9.62 13.96
C HIS A 229 4.16 -11.13 14.28
N PRO A 230 3.53 -11.95 13.42
CA PRO A 230 3.54 -13.40 13.57
C PRO A 230 4.93 -13.98 13.23
N PRO A 231 5.28 -15.16 13.74
CA PRO A 231 6.54 -15.84 13.36
C PRO A 231 6.52 -16.34 11.92
N THR A 232 5.34 -16.68 11.38
CA THR A 232 5.12 -17.19 10.02
C THR A 232 4.00 -16.42 9.34
N LEU A 233 3.69 -16.73 8.07
CA LEU A 233 2.53 -16.20 7.36
C LEU A 233 1.41 -17.26 7.38
N PRO A 234 0.50 -17.24 8.37
CA PRO A 234 -0.55 -18.25 8.49
C PRO A 234 -1.49 -18.27 7.27
N LEU A 235 -2.06 -19.45 6.97
CA LEU A 235 -2.95 -19.64 5.82
C LEU A 235 -4.38 -19.17 6.16
N GLU A 236 -4.80 -19.32 7.41
CA GLU A 236 -6.14 -19.02 7.91
C GLU A 236 -6.50 -17.52 7.89
N PHE A 237 -5.51 -16.63 7.74
CA PHE A 237 -5.73 -15.19 7.56
C PHE A 237 -5.79 -14.77 6.09
N HIS A 238 -5.42 -15.65 5.15
CA HIS A 238 -5.30 -15.31 3.74
C HIS A 238 -6.54 -15.72 2.94
N PRO A 239 -7.30 -14.76 2.35
CA PRO A 239 -8.53 -15.08 1.64
C PRO A 239 -8.25 -15.68 0.25
N ALA A 240 -8.68 -16.94 0.06
CA ALA A 240 -8.80 -17.52 -1.27
C ALA A 240 -9.94 -16.85 -2.07
N ALA A 241 -11.12 -16.71 -1.46
CA ALA A 241 -12.26 -16.00 -2.03
C ALA A 241 -12.12 -14.50 -1.75
N GLN A 242 -11.85 -13.70 -2.79
CA GLN A 242 -11.60 -12.28 -2.68
C GLN A 242 -12.75 -11.50 -3.33
N VAL A 243 -13.19 -10.44 -2.64
CA VAL A 243 -14.28 -9.60 -3.14
C VAL A 243 -13.81 -8.82 -4.34
N GLN A 244 -14.52 -8.95 -5.45
CA GLN A 244 -14.17 -8.32 -6.73
C GLN A 244 -15.42 -7.89 -7.49
N PRO A 245 -15.33 -6.83 -8.31
CA PRO A 245 -16.44 -6.43 -9.17
C PRO A 245 -16.88 -7.56 -10.11
N GLU A 246 -18.19 -7.71 -10.29
CA GLU A 246 -18.72 -8.60 -11.34
C GLU A 246 -18.52 -8.04 -12.76
N ASP A 247 -18.27 -6.74 -12.88
CA ASP A 247 -18.11 -6.03 -14.16
C ASP A 247 -17.07 -6.70 -15.09
N GLY A 248 -17.44 -6.89 -16.35
CA GLY A 248 -16.61 -7.52 -17.37
C GLY A 248 -15.36 -6.71 -17.74
N GLU A 249 -15.32 -5.40 -17.44
CA GLU A 249 -14.11 -4.58 -17.64
C GLU A 249 -13.04 -4.80 -16.56
N TRP A 250 -13.38 -5.43 -15.44
CA TRP A 250 -12.44 -5.73 -14.36
C TRP A 250 -11.74 -7.08 -14.59
N ARG A 251 -10.42 -7.04 -14.81
CA ARG A 251 -9.63 -8.29 -14.86
C ARG A 251 -9.54 -8.90 -13.45
N ARG A 252 -10.33 -9.94 -13.22
CA ARG A 252 -10.34 -10.70 -11.97
C ARG A 252 -9.00 -11.40 -11.73
N THR A 253 -8.56 -11.43 -10.48
CA THR A 253 -7.28 -11.99 -10.06
C THR A 253 -7.36 -12.56 -8.65
N THR A 254 -6.52 -13.53 -8.32
CA THR A 254 -6.27 -13.92 -6.92
C THR A 254 -4.99 -13.24 -6.45
N MET A 255 -5.09 -12.30 -5.52
CA MET A 255 -3.92 -11.66 -4.90
C MET A 255 -3.32 -12.61 -3.86
N ILE A 256 -2.06 -13.03 -4.03
CA ILE A 256 -1.40 -13.97 -3.12
C ILE A 256 -0.14 -13.33 -2.56
N GLU A 257 -0.05 -13.19 -1.24
CA GLU A 257 1.19 -12.76 -0.58
C GLU A 257 2.14 -13.95 -0.50
N VAL A 258 3.22 -13.89 -1.28
CA VAL A 258 4.25 -14.93 -1.34
C VAL A 258 5.28 -14.73 -0.23
N SER A 259 5.57 -13.49 0.13
CA SER A 259 6.43 -13.15 1.26
C SER A 259 6.20 -11.73 1.74
N ARG A 260 6.48 -11.51 3.02
CA ARG A 260 6.41 -10.21 3.70
C ARG A 260 7.79 -9.80 4.20
N GLY A 261 8.11 -8.52 4.06
CA GLY A 261 9.45 -8.01 4.37
C GLY A 261 10.49 -8.25 3.27
N CYS A 262 11.65 -7.59 3.40
CA CYS A 262 12.76 -7.67 2.45
C CYS A 262 14.09 -7.44 3.18
N TRP A 263 15.04 -8.37 3.07
CA TRP A 263 16.33 -8.28 3.77
C TRP A 263 17.39 -7.45 3.02
N ARG A 264 17.08 -6.94 1.82
CA ARG A 264 18.06 -6.29 0.94
C ARG A 264 18.59 -4.94 1.44
N GLY A 265 17.94 -4.33 2.45
CA GLY A 265 18.49 -3.17 3.17
C GLY A 265 18.64 -1.88 2.36
N CYS A 266 17.81 -1.65 1.32
CA CYS A 266 17.84 -0.38 0.58
C CYS A 266 17.51 0.79 1.51
N ARG A 267 18.44 1.73 1.66
CA ARG A 267 18.48 2.72 2.75
C ARG A 267 17.37 3.78 2.73
N PHE A 268 16.63 3.87 1.63
CA PHE A 268 15.46 4.75 1.46
C PHE A 268 14.12 4.00 1.63
N CYS A 269 14.14 2.66 1.60
CA CYS A 269 12.92 1.86 1.49
C CYS A 269 12.30 1.63 2.88
N MET A 270 11.24 2.37 3.18
CA MET A 270 10.50 2.25 4.45
C MET A 270 9.99 0.82 4.68
N GLU A 271 9.34 0.22 3.68
CA GLU A 271 8.77 -1.14 3.79
C GLU A 271 9.85 -2.21 4.05
N GLY A 272 11.06 -2.02 3.52
CA GLY A 272 12.19 -2.90 3.78
C GLY A 272 12.73 -2.84 5.20
N HIS A 273 12.37 -1.83 5.99
CA HIS A 273 12.78 -1.68 7.39
C HIS A 273 11.66 -2.00 8.38
N ILE A 274 10.42 -1.58 8.10
CA ILE A 274 9.30 -1.77 9.03
C ILE A 274 8.77 -3.22 9.05
N PHE A 275 8.93 -3.98 7.97
CA PHE A 275 8.42 -5.36 7.87
C PHE A 275 9.49 -6.44 8.13
N LEU A 276 10.60 -6.10 8.79
CA LEU A 276 11.59 -7.10 9.21
C LEU A 276 11.11 -7.88 10.45
N PRO A 277 11.48 -9.17 10.59
CA PRO A 277 12.25 -10.00 9.65
C PRO A 277 11.44 -10.43 8.41
N LYS A 278 12.12 -10.75 7.30
CA LYS A 278 11.44 -11.32 6.11
C LYS A 278 10.85 -12.69 6.45
N ARG A 279 9.61 -12.93 6.03
CA ARG A 279 8.89 -14.21 6.16
C ARG A 279 8.40 -14.65 4.78
N ASP A 280 8.68 -15.90 4.44
CA ASP A 280 8.24 -16.54 3.20
C ASP A 280 7.06 -17.49 3.48
N ARG A 281 6.04 -17.46 2.63
CA ARG A 281 4.93 -18.40 2.71
C ARG A 281 5.39 -19.76 2.15
N PRO A 282 5.07 -20.89 2.80
CA PRO A 282 5.38 -22.21 2.25
C PRO A 282 4.87 -22.37 0.80
N LEU A 283 5.64 -23.08 -0.03
CA LEU A 283 5.28 -23.34 -1.44
C LEU A 283 3.87 -23.93 -1.56
N GLU A 284 3.55 -24.94 -0.73
CA GLU A 284 2.26 -25.63 -0.76
C GLU A 284 1.08 -24.71 -0.41
N ASP A 285 1.29 -23.74 0.49
CA ASP A 285 0.27 -22.74 0.82
C ASP A 285 0.00 -21.84 -0.38
N VAL A 286 1.04 -21.40 -1.10
CA VAL A 286 0.89 -20.57 -2.31
C VAL A 286 0.12 -21.33 -3.39
N LEU A 287 0.45 -22.61 -3.61
CA LEU A 287 -0.26 -23.47 -4.58
C LEU A 287 -1.72 -23.72 -4.15
N THR A 288 -1.95 -23.93 -2.85
CA THR A 288 -3.30 -24.08 -2.28
C THR A 288 -4.14 -22.82 -2.50
N LEU A 289 -3.56 -21.64 -2.27
CA LEU A 289 -4.21 -20.35 -2.50
C LEU A 289 -4.49 -20.12 -3.99
N ALA A 290 -3.58 -20.52 -4.89
CA ALA A 290 -3.80 -20.45 -6.32
C ALA A 290 -4.97 -21.35 -6.77
N GLU A 291 -5.03 -22.59 -6.29
CA GLU A 291 -6.11 -23.51 -6.62
C GLU A 291 -7.47 -23.03 -6.07
N ARG A 292 -7.55 -22.79 -4.76
CA ARG A 292 -8.79 -22.36 -4.11
C ARG A 292 -9.25 -21.00 -4.64
N GLY A 293 -8.33 -20.06 -4.77
CA GLY A 293 -8.61 -18.72 -5.25
C GLY A 293 -9.03 -18.71 -6.71
N SER A 294 -8.44 -19.52 -7.57
CA SER A 294 -8.85 -19.56 -8.99
C SER A 294 -10.29 -20.03 -9.18
N ARG A 295 -10.74 -20.98 -8.36
CA ARG A 295 -12.13 -21.45 -8.33
C ARG A 295 -13.06 -20.37 -7.77
N ALA A 296 -12.72 -19.79 -6.62
CA ALA A 296 -13.57 -18.81 -5.94
C ALA A 296 -13.65 -17.45 -6.68
N ASN A 297 -12.57 -17.03 -7.34
CA ASN A 297 -12.48 -15.74 -8.02
C ASN A 297 -12.82 -15.83 -9.51
N LEU A 298 -13.17 -17.02 -10.00
CA LEU A 298 -13.54 -17.29 -11.39
C LEU A 298 -12.46 -16.80 -12.38
N SER A 299 -11.19 -17.00 -12.03
CA SER A 299 -10.05 -16.52 -12.81
C SER A 299 -8.80 -17.37 -12.57
N ARG A 300 -8.08 -17.71 -13.64
CA ARG A 300 -6.75 -18.34 -13.56
C ARG A 300 -5.61 -17.34 -13.39
N HIS A 301 -5.91 -16.04 -13.36
CA HIS A 301 -4.91 -15.01 -13.16
C HIS A 301 -4.59 -14.81 -11.68
N LEU A 302 -3.31 -14.74 -11.34
CA LEU A 302 -2.79 -14.50 -10.00
C LEU A 302 -1.99 -13.19 -9.96
N THR A 303 -2.10 -12.47 -8.86
CA THR A 303 -1.23 -11.32 -8.56
C THR A 303 -0.37 -11.69 -7.38
N LEU A 304 0.91 -11.96 -7.65
CA LEU A 304 1.87 -12.34 -6.61
C LEU A 304 2.36 -11.06 -5.92
N ILE A 305 2.13 -10.96 -4.62
CA ILE A 305 2.47 -9.81 -3.79
C ILE A 305 3.69 -10.19 -2.95
N SER A 306 4.74 -9.40 -3.07
CA SER A 306 5.96 -9.52 -2.26
C SER A 306 6.84 -8.28 -2.47
N LEU A 307 7.57 -7.88 -1.43
CA LEU A 307 8.62 -6.84 -1.54
C LEU A 307 9.90 -7.37 -2.23
N SER A 308 10.10 -8.69 -2.25
CA SER A 308 11.25 -9.33 -2.87
C SER A 308 10.91 -10.75 -3.36
N LEU A 309 10.00 -10.85 -4.32
CA LEU A 309 9.44 -12.13 -4.80
C LEU A 309 10.52 -13.15 -5.18
N LEU A 310 11.51 -12.71 -5.97
CA LEU A 310 12.57 -13.59 -6.49
C LEU A 310 13.58 -14.04 -5.43
N ASP A 311 13.47 -13.52 -4.20
CA ASP A 311 14.27 -13.94 -3.05
C ASP A 311 13.55 -15.01 -2.21
N HIS A 312 12.42 -15.54 -2.69
CA HIS A 312 11.76 -16.69 -2.08
C HIS A 312 12.60 -17.97 -2.32
N PRO A 313 12.88 -18.80 -1.29
CA PRO A 313 13.84 -19.90 -1.40
C PRO A 313 13.43 -20.99 -2.40
N ARG A 314 12.13 -21.13 -2.67
CA ARG A 314 11.56 -22.09 -3.64
C ARG A 314 10.95 -21.39 -4.87
N ILE A 315 11.46 -20.22 -5.25
CA ILE A 315 10.83 -19.41 -6.31
C ILE A 315 10.81 -20.13 -7.67
N ASP A 316 11.89 -20.81 -8.05
CA ASP A 316 11.98 -21.43 -9.38
C ASP A 316 10.93 -22.54 -9.55
N GLU A 317 10.81 -23.39 -8.53
CA GLU A 317 9.77 -24.41 -8.47
C GLU A 317 8.37 -23.81 -8.39
N LEU A 318 8.17 -22.74 -7.61
CA LEU A 318 6.88 -22.05 -7.54
C LEU A 318 6.44 -21.55 -8.92
N LEU A 319 7.30 -20.81 -9.60
CA LEU A 319 6.99 -20.26 -10.92
C LEU A 319 6.77 -21.37 -11.95
N GLY A 320 7.62 -22.41 -11.94
CA GLY A 320 7.48 -23.58 -12.80
C GLY A 320 6.12 -24.28 -12.62
N ARG A 321 5.77 -24.63 -11.39
CA ARG A 321 4.52 -25.33 -11.05
C ARG A 321 3.28 -24.50 -11.39
N LEU A 322 3.32 -23.18 -11.19
CA LEU A 322 2.23 -22.29 -11.58
C LEU A 322 2.02 -22.27 -13.10
N VAL A 323 3.12 -22.13 -13.87
CA VAL A 323 3.05 -22.16 -15.35
C VAL A 323 2.56 -23.51 -15.87
N GLU A 324 3.09 -24.62 -15.34
CA GLU A 324 2.69 -25.99 -15.73
C GLU A 324 1.22 -26.28 -15.42
N SER A 325 0.70 -25.70 -14.34
CA SER A 325 -0.72 -25.82 -13.96
C SER A 325 -1.64 -24.88 -14.77
N GLY A 326 -1.09 -24.12 -15.72
CA GLY A 326 -1.82 -23.22 -16.60
C GLY A 326 -2.30 -21.93 -15.92
N TYR A 327 -1.66 -21.49 -14.84
CA TYR A 327 -1.95 -20.19 -14.24
C TYR A 327 -1.26 -19.06 -14.99
N GLU A 328 -1.97 -17.95 -15.15
CA GLU A 328 -1.36 -16.68 -15.53
C GLU A 328 -0.97 -15.94 -14.26
N PHE A 329 0.16 -15.25 -14.24
CA PHE A 329 0.49 -14.43 -13.07
C PHE A 329 1.29 -13.17 -13.41
N SER A 330 1.03 -12.15 -12.61
CA SER A 330 1.79 -10.90 -12.61
C SER A 330 2.64 -10.81 -11.34
N ALA A 331 3.93 -10.56 -11.53
CA ALA A 331 4.87 -10.22 -10.48
C ALA A 331 5.27 -8.73 -10.59
N PRO A 332 4.68 -7.84 -9.77
CA PRO A 332 5.05 -6.44 -9.77
C PRO A 332 6.46 -6.26 -9.20
N SER A 333 7.27 -5.42 -9.87
CA SER A 333 8.60 -4.95 -9.43
C SER A 333 9.62 -6.06 -9.11
N LEU A 334 10.47 -6.38 -10.08
CA LEU A 334 11.49 -7.41 -9.95
C LEU A 334 12.88 -6.79 -9.72
N ARG A 335 13.64 -7.39 -8.80
CA ARG A 335 15.07 -7.06 -8.62
C ARG A 335 15.87 -7.68 -9.74
N LEU A 336 16.74 -6.88 -10.34
CA LEU A 336 17.54 -7.29 -11.49
C LEU A 336 18.55 -8.38 -11.11
N GLU A 337 19.08 -8.31 -9.88
CA GLU A 337 20.08 -9.23 -9.34
C GLU A 337 19.55 -10.66 -9.17
N ALA A 338 18.24 -10.81 -8.96
CA ALA A 338 17.59 -12.10 -8.75
C ALA A 338 16.93 -12.63 -10.04
N LEU A 339 17.04 -11.91 -11.16
CA LEU A 339 16.37 -12.23 -12.42
C LEU A 339 17.31 -13.02 -13.33
N THR A 340 17.25 -14.35 -13.18
CA THR A 340 17.93 -15.28 -14.08
C THR A 340 17.20 -15.40 -15.41
N ASP A 341 17.90 -16.00 -16.36
CA ASP A 341 17.41 -16.27 -17.71
C ASP A 341 16.19 -17.20 -17.73
N GLU A 342 16.20 -18.23 -16.89
CA GLU A 342 15.08 -19.17 -16.70
C GLU A 342 13.87 -18.49 -16.05
N ARG A 343 14.09 -17.70 -15.00
CA ARG A 343 13.03 -16.93 -14.34
C ARG A 343 12.36 -15.95 -15.30
N LEU A 344 13.13 -15.30 -16.16
CA LEU A 344 12.60 -14.40 -17.18
C LEU A 344 11.72 -15.14 -18.19
N GLU A 345 12.11 -16.36 -18.60
CA GLU A 345 11.31 -17.21 -19.49
C GLU A 345 10.02 -17.69 -18.83
N LEU A 346 10.06 -18.09 -17.56
CA LEU A 346 8.87 -18.44 -16.78
C LEU A 346 7.90 -17.27 -16.65
N LEU A 347 8.40 -16.06 -16.38
CA LEU A 347 7.59 -14.83 -16.34
C LEU A 347 7.00 -14.47 -17.72
N GLY A 348 7.71 -14.75 -18.80
CA GLY A 348 7.15 -14.60 -20.16
C GLY A 348 6.01 -15.58 -20.42
N ARG A 349 6.22 -16.85 -20.06
CA ARG A 349 5.24 -17.94 -20.21
C ARG A 349 3.99 -17.74 -19.33
N SER A 350 4.10 -17.02 -18.21
CA SER A 350 2.96 -16.70 -17.34
C SER A 350 1.95 -15.71 -17.94
N GLY A 351 2.23 -15.16 -19.13
CA GLY A 351 1.39 -14.16 -19.76
C GLY A 351 1.64 -12.73 -19.25
N GLN A 352 2.67 -12.50 -18.44
CA GLN A 352 3.02 -11.14 -18.01
C GLN A 352 3.44 -10.29 -19.22
N ARG A 353 2.67 -9.25 -19.51
CA ARG A 353 2.89 -8.41 -20.70
C ARG A 353 3.97 -7.34 -20.51
N THR A 354 4.17 -6.89 -19.27
CA THR A 354 5.09 -5.79 -18.95
C THR A 354 6.11 -6.25 -17.93
N LEU A 355 7.40 -6.18 -18.28
CA LEU A 355 8.48 -6.39 -17.32
C LEU A 355 8.73 -5.08 -16.56
N VAL A 356 8.80 -5.16 -15.22
CA VAL A 356 9.07 -4.00 -14.37
C VAL A 356 10.42 -4.17 -13.69
N LEU A 357 11.35 -3.25 -13.96
CA LEU A 357 12.72 -3.25 -13.40
C LEU A 357 12.97 -1.93 -12.66
N ALA A 358 13.80 -1.96 -11.62
CA ALA A 358 14.01 -0.82 -10.73
C ALA A 358 15.51 -0.50 -10.52
N PRO A 359 16.15 0.19 -11.48
CA PRO A 359 17.51 0.71 -11.31
C PRO A 359 17.61 1.86 -10.27
N GLU A 360 16.53 2.62 -10.05
CA GLU A 360 16.44 3.84 -9.21
C GLU A 360 17.27 5.03 -9.70
N THR A 361 18.52 4.82 -10.09
CA THR A 361 19.44 5.85 -10.56
C THR A 361 20.41 5.26 -11.60
N ALA A 362 21.06 6.11 -12.38
CA ALA A 362 22.15 5.73 -13.28
C ALA A 362 23.54 6.09 -12.72
N SER A 363 23.60 6.67 -11.52
CA SER A 363 24.84 7.11 -10.87
C SER A 363 25.32 6.06 -9.88
N LEU A 364 26.53 5.54 -10.06
CA LEU A 364 27.10 4.54 -9.16
C LEU A 364 27.23 5.09 -7.73
N ARG A 365 27.59 6.37 -7.60
CA ARG A 365 27.68 7.10 -6.32
C ARG A 365 26.34 7.10 -5.60
N LEU A 366 25.27 7.52 -6.28
CA LEU A 366 23.92 7.54 -5.70
C LEU A 366 23.41 6.12 -5.41
N ALA A 367 23.67 5.15 -6.30
CA ALA A 367 23.29 3.75 -6.10
C ALA A 367 23.92 3.16 -4.83
N LYS A 368 25.24 3.37 -4.63
CA LYS A 368 25.95 3.00 -3.41
C LYS A 368 25.35 3.70 -2.18
N ALA A 369 25.08 5.00 -2.27
CA ALA A 369 24.48 5.77 -1.16
C ALA A 369 23.11 5.18 -0.74
N ILE A 370 22.22 4.90 -1.69
CA ILE A 370 20.89 4.35 -1.40
C ILE A 370 20.91 2.84 -1.06
N GLY A 371 22.06 2.18 -1.15
CA GLY A 371 22.19 0.74 -0.86
C GLY A 371 21.58 -0.15 -1.94
N LYS A 372 21.78 0.20 -3.21
CA LYS A 372 21.43 -0.66 -4.36
C LYS A 372 22.64 -0.87 -5.28
N PRO A 373 22.78 -2.07 -5.87
CA PRO A 373 23.73 -2.28 -6.93
C PRO A 373 23.25 -1.60 -8.22
N LEU A 374 24.21 -1.07 -8.99
CA LEU A 374 23.96 -0.55 -10.33
C LEU A 374 24.49 -1.57 -11.35
N LEU A 375 23.61 -2.41 -11.88
CA LEU A 375 23.96 -3.45 -12.85
C LEU A 375 23.55 -3.03 -14.26
N LYS A 376 24.28 -2.06 -14.83
CA LYS A 376 23.97 -1.47 -16.14
C LYS A 376 23.95 -2.52 -17.25
N ASP A 377 25.00 -3.31 -17.38
CA ASP A 377 25.11 -4.29 -18.48
C ASP A 377 24.04 -5.37 -18.36
N ARG A 378 23.80 -5.87 -17.15
CA ARG A 378 22.73 -6.83 -16.89
C ARG A 378 21.34 -6.25 -17.21
N LEU A 379 21.12 -4.95 -16.98
CA LEU A 379 19.85 -4.30 -17.33
C LEU A 379 19.63 -4.34 -18.85
N LEU A 380 20.66 -4.02 -19.63
CA LEU A 380 20.61 -4.04 -21.10
C LEU A 380 20.36 -5.47 -21.61
N GLU A 381 21.10 -6.45 -21.09
CA GLU A 381 20.92 -7.87 -21.42
C GLU A 381 19.50 -8.36 -21.16
N VAL A 382 18.99 -8.12 -19.95
CA VAL A 382 17.64 -8.53 -19.54
C VAL A 382 16.58 -7.82 -20.37
N ALA A 383 16.75 -6.53 -20.67
CA ALA A 383 15.82 -5.80 -21.52
C ALA A 383 15.78 -6.39 -22.94
N ALA A 384 16.93 -6.70 -23.53
CA ALA A 384 17.02 -7.34 -24.84
C ALA A 384 16.42 -8.74 -24.84
N LYS A 385 16.70 -9.55 -23.81
CA LYS A 385 16.12 -10.89 -23.67
C LYS A 385 14.60 -10.83 -23.44
N ALA A 386 14.09 -9.87 -22.69
CA ALA A 386 12.67 -9.71 -22.45
C ALA A 386 11.87 -9.53 -23.75
N ARG A 387 12.42 -8.78 -24.73
CA ARG A 387 11.83 -8.66 -26.07
C ARG A 387 11.71 -10.03 -26.76
N LYS A 388 12.79 -10.83 -26.72
CA LYS A 388 12.85 -12.17 -27.33
C LYS A 388 11.88 -13.15 -26.68
N VAL A 389 11.75 -13.08 -25.36
CA VAL A 389 10.82 -13.92 -24.56
C VAL A 389 9.35 -13.55 -24.80
N GLY A 390 9.06 -12.36 -25.34
CA GLY A 390 7.73 -11.98 -25.79
C GLY A 390 7.03 -10.90 -24.96
N PHE A 391 7.73 -10.27 -24.01
CA PHE A 391 7.21 -9.11 -23.29
C PHE A 391 6.86 -7.98 -24.28
N LYS A 392 5.73 -7.31 -24.03
CA LYS A 392 5.21 -6.24 -24.92
C LYS A 392 5.63 -4.85 -24.49
N ALA A 393 6.07 -4.70 -23.25
CA ALA A 393 6.55 -3.43 -22.72
C ALA A 393 7.56 -3.63 -21.59
N LEU A 394 8.41 -2.64 -21.41
CA LEU A 394 9.32 -2.47 -20.30
C LEU A 394 8.92 -1.24 -19.49
N LYS A 395 8.84 -1.40 -18.16
CA LYS A 395 8.63 -0.31 -17.22
C LYS A 395 9.85 -0.19 -16.31
N LEU A 396 10.47 0.98 -16.27
CA LEU A 396 11.65 1.27 -15.45
C LEU A 396 11.28 2.20 -14.29
N TYR A 397 11.71 1.88 -13.08
CA TYR A 397 11.55 2.71 -11.90
C TYR A 397 12.83 3.49 -11.62
N PHE A 398 12.68 4.82 -11.57
CA PHE A 398 13.72 5.76 -11.23
C PHE A 398 13.26 6.67 -10.09
N MET A 399 14.21 7.30 -9.44
CA MET A 399 14.01 8.30 -8.42
C MET A 399 14.80 9.56 -8.79
N VAL A 400 14.24 10.73 -8.45
CA VAL A 400 14.94 12.01 -8.51
C VAL A 400 14.82 12.74 -7.17
N GLY A 401 15.72 13.69 -6.92
CA GLY A 401 15.78 14.44 -5.67
C GLY A 401 16.57 13.73 -4.57
N LEU A 402 17.39 12.75 -4.93
CA LEU A 402 18.30 12.09 -3.99
C LEU A 402 19.31 13.10 -3.42
N PRO A 403 19.73 12.96 -2.14
CA PRO A 403 20.76 13.80 -1.56
C PRO A 403 22.04 13.80 -2.41
N GLY A 404 22.55 14.97 -2.76
CA GLY A 404 23.75 15.11 -3.59
C GLY A 404 23.57 14.73 -5.07
N GLU A 405 22.34 14.63 -5.59
CA GLU A 405 22.07 14.40 -7.01
C GLU A 405 22.23 15.67 -7.85
N SER A 406 23.11 15.60 -8.84
CA SER A 406 23.34 16.66 -9.83
C SER A 406 22.44 16.52 -11.05
N GLU A 407 22.35 17.56 -11.89
CA GLU A 407 21.68 17.42 -13.19
C GLU A 407 22.35 16.38 -14.10
N GLU A 408 23.66 16.15 -13.94
CA GLU A 408 24.39 15.17 -14.75
C GLU A 408 24.01 13.74 -14.38
N ASP A 409 23.77 13.46 -13.10
CA ASP A 409 23.22 12.17 -12.66
C ASP A 409 21.83 11.92 -13.33
N VAL A 410 21.02 12.97 -13.49
CA VAL A 410 19.71 12.90 -14.16
C VAL A 410 19.85 12.73 -15.67
N ARG A 411 20.83 13.38 -16.33
CA ARG A 411 21.16 13.10 -17.74
C ARG A 411 21.63 11.66 -17.92
N GLY A 412 22.38 11.13 -16.95
CA GLY A 412 22.78 9.72 -16.91
C GLY A 412 21.58 8.76 -16.94
N ILE A 413 20.48 9.09 -16.24
CA ILE A 413 19.23 8.31 -16.32
C ILE A 413 18.68 8.32 -17.75
N ALA A 414 18.62 9.50 -18.38
CA ALA A 414 18.13 9.60 -19.76
C ALA A 414 19.03 8.81 -20.74
N GLN A 415 20.36 8.88 -20.56
CA GLN A 415 21.31 8.14 -21.38
C GLN A 415 21.15 6.63 -21.22
N LEU A 416 21.03 6.13 -19.98
CA LEU A 416 20.78 4.72 -19.70
C LEU A 416 19.50 4.22 -20.39
N VAL A 417 18.44 5.04 -20.39
CA VAL A 417 17.16 4.69 -21.03
C VAL A 417 17.29 4.68 -22.56
N LYS A 418 18.08 5.60 -23.14
CA LYS A 418 18.40 5.60 -24.57
C LYS A 418 19.11 4.31 -24.97
N GLU A 419 20.10 3.89 -24.19
CA GLU A 419 20.81 2.61 -24.40
C GLU A 419 19.87 1.41 -24.23
N VAL A 420 19.01 1.39 -23.21
CA VAL A 420 17.99 0.33 -23.06
C VAL A 420 17.11 0.23 -24.30
N ALA A 421 16.64 1.37 -24.83
CA ALA A 421 15.79 1.39 -26.02
C ALA A 421 16.53 0.88 -27.27
N GLU A 422 17.80 1.26 -27.43
CA GLU A 422 18.67 0.82 -28.52
C GLU A 422 18.91 -0.69 -28.48
N PHE A 423 19.34 -1.22 -27.33
CA PHE A 423 19.68 -2.65 -27.17
C PHE A 423 18.46 -3.57 -27.19
N SER A 424 17.32 -3.12 -26.65
CA SER A 424 16.12 -3.96 -26.51
C SER A 424 15.10 -3.80 -27.64
N GLY A 425 15.15 -2.68 -28.36
CA GLY A 425 14.15 -2.30 -29.35
C GLY A 425 12.79 -1.85 -28.77
N PHE A 426 12.63 -1.83 -27.44
CA PHE A 426 11.42 -1.23 -26.83
C PHE A 426 11.46 0.29 -27.00
N LYS A 427 10.45 0.84 -27.68
CA LYS A 427 10.40 2.28 -27.97
C LYS A 427 8.99 2.85 -28.04
N GLY A 428 8.90 4.15 -27.79
CA GLY A 428 7.66 4.89 -27.72
C GLY A 428 6.89 4.64 -26.43
N GLY A 429 5.93 5.52 -26.14
CA GLY A 429 5.22 5.52 -24.85
C GLY A 429 4.34 4.30 -24.57
N ARG A 430 4.06 3.46 -25.57
CA ARG A 430 3.31 2.21 -25.36
C ARG A 430 4.19 1.10 -24.80
N GLU A 431 5.44 1.04 -25.24
CA GLU A 431 6.36 -0.06 -24.98
C GLU A 431 7.41 0.27 -23.92
N LEU A 432 7.92 1.50 -23.86
CA LEU A 432 8.91 1.92 -22.87
C LEU A 432 8.35 2.99 -21.96
N LYS A 433 8.28 2.68 -20.66
CA LYS A 433 7.64 3.53 -19.64
C LYS A 433 8.57 3.75 -18.48
N LEU A 434 8.63 4.97 -17.99
CA LEU A 434 9.36 5.32 -16.77
C LEU A 434 8.36 5.73 -15.69
N SER A 435 8.49 5.14 -14.52
CA SER A 435 7.86 5.67 -13.30
C SER A 435 8.96 6.40 -12.54
N VAL A 436 8.83 7.72 -12.42
CA VAL A 436 9.85 8.54 -11.74
C VAL A 436 9.28 9.03 -10.42
N SER A 437 9.77 8.45 -9.33
CA SER A 437 9.43 8.86 -7.97
C SER A 437 10.26 10.07 -7.53
N VAL A 438 9.76 10.79 -6.54
CA VAL A 438 10.52 11.85 -5.87
C VAL A 438 11.00 11.30 -4.54
N PHE A 439 12.29 11.47 -4.22
CA PHE A 439 12.82 11.08 -2.93
C PHE A 439 12.06 11.80 -1.81
N VAL A 440 11.45 11.01 -0.93
CA VAL A 440 10.85 11.47 0.31
C VAL A 440 11.58 10.75 1.44
N PRO A 441 12.30 11.47 2.31
CA PRO A 441 12.99 10.84 3.43
C PRO A 441 11.96 10.32 4.45
N LYS A 442 11.87 8.98 4.56
CA LYS A 442 10.86 8.31 5.37
C LYS A 442 11.37 8.00 6.77
N PRO A 443 10.53 8.13 7.82
CA PRO A 443 10.80 7.55 9.13
C PRO A 443 11.23 6.09 9.03
N GLN A 444 12.02 5.63 10.01
CA GLN A 444 12.46 4.23 10.09
C GLN A 444 13.34 3.79 8.91
N THR A 445 13.99 4.74 8.24
CA THR A 445 14.98 4.44 7.20
C THR A 445 16.31 5.11 7.54
N PRO A 446 17.46 4.55 7.13
CA PRO A 446 18.74 5.22 7.28
C PRO A 446 18.79 6.61 6.62
N MET A 447 17.95 6.86 5.61
CA MET A 447 17.87 8.16 4.96
C MET A 447 16.87 9.13 5.63
N GLN A 448 16.31 8.79 6.79
CA GLN A 448 15.31 9.61 7.49
C GLN A 448 15.84 10.98 7.94
N TRP A 449 17.15 11.20 8.02
CA TRP A 449 17.75 12.46 8.47
C TRP A 449 18.10 13.43 7.33
N PHE A 450 18.08 12.98 6.08
CA PHE A 450 18.29 13.88 4.94
C PHE A 450 17.10 14.81 4.72
N GLY A 451 17.35 15.99 4.14
CA GLY A 451 16.27 16.84 3.64
C GLY A 451 15.67 16.32 2.33
N MET A 452 14.43 16.74 2.05
CA MET A 452 13.84 16.63 0.73
C MET A 452 14.31 17.80 -0.15
N GLU A 453 14.66 17.57 -1.41
CA GLU A 453 15.03 18.66 -2.32
C GLU A 453 13.82 19.55 -2.66
N GLU A 454 14.08 20.85 -2.83
CA GLU A 454 13.07 21.86 -3.18
C GLU A 454 12.21 21.45 -4.39
N PRO A 455 10.87 21.51 -4.29
CA PRO A 455 9.95 21.08 -5.34
C PRO A 455 10.24 21.68 -6.72
N GLU A 456 10.69 22.93 -6.79
CA GLU A 456 11.01 23.63 -8.03
C GLU A 456 12.23 23.03 -8.72
N ARG A 457 13.25 22.61 -7.95
CA ARG A 457 14.46 21.94 -8.47
C ARG A 457 14.13 20.53 -8.94
N VAL A 458 13.37 19.77 -8.15
CA VAL A 458 12.86 18.46 -8.56
C VAL A 458 12.04 18.59 -9.85
N ALA A 459 11.16 19.59 -9.95
CA ALA A 459 10.37 19.82 -11.15
C ALA A 459 11.23 20.15 -12.39
N ARG A 460 12.37 20.84 -12.22
CA ARG A 460 13.33 21.06 -13.32
C ARG A 460 13.95 19.74 -13.79
N LYS A 461 14.38 18.88 -12.85
CA LYS A 461 14.94 17.54 -13.15
C LYS A 461 13.93 16.63 -13.86
N LEU A 462 12.67 16.65 -13.43
CA LEU A 462 11.59 15.89 -14.08
C LEU A 462 11.35 16.38 -15.53
N ARG A 463 11.28 17.71 -15.73
CA ARG A 463 11.15 18.29 -17.08
C ARG A 463 12.34 17.98 -17.98
N LEU A 464 13.55 17.90 -17.42
CA LEU A 464 14.74 17.46 -18.14
C LEU A 464 14.54 16.03 -18.67
N LEU A 465 14.12 15.08 -17.83
CA LEU A 465 13.84 13.70 -18.26
C LEU A 465 12.73 13.62 -19.31
N GLU A 466 11.62 14.35 -19.13
CA GLU A 466 10.52 14.39 -20.10
C GLU A 466 10.98 14.91 -21.47
N ARG A 467 11.87 15.92 -21.48
CA ARG A 467 12.44 16.48 -22.71
C ARG A 467 13.42 15.51 -23.38
N GLU A 468 14.37 14.96 -22.61
CA GLU A 468 15.42 14.07 -23.13
C GLU A 468 14.88 12.74 -23.67
N LEU A 469 13.74 12.29 -23.16
CA LEU A 469 13.10 11.02 -23.52
C LEU A 469 11.84 11.20 -24.37
N GLY A 470 11.54 12.44 -24.78
CA GLY A 470 10.40 12.76 -25.62
C GLY A 470 10.38 11.92 -26.89
N GLY A 471 9.24 11.27 -27.16
CA GLY A 471 9.08 10.36 -28.30
C GLY A 471 9.70 8.96 -28.12
N LEU A 472 10.73 8.83 -27.28
CA LEU A 472 11.38 7.54 -27.00
C LEU A 472 10.68 6.73 -25.91
N ALA A 473 10.23 7.37 -24.83
CA ALA A 473 9.58 6.70 -23.71
C ALA A 473 8.47 7.56 -23.09
N GLU A 474 7.50 6.93 -22.42
CA GLU A 474 6.52 7.63 -21.61
C GLU A 474 7.08 7.86 -20.20
N VAL A 475 7.35 9.12 -19.84
CA VAL A 475 7.76 9.48 -18.49
C VAL A 475 6.52 9.78 -17.64
N ARG A 476 6.37 9.06 -16.52
CA ARG A 476 5.28 9.23 -15.56
C ARG A 476 5.86 9.73 -14.22
N PRO A 477 5.94 11.05 -14.02
CA PRO A 477 6.51 11.61 -12.80
C PRO A 477 5.50 11.62 -11.65
N TYR A 478 5.99 11.37 -10.43
CA TYR A 478 5.28 11.75 -9.22
C TYR A 478 5.38 13.27 -9.01
N LYS A 479 4.27 13.89 -8.60
CA LYS A 479 4.20 15.36 -8.53
C LYS A 479 4.99 15.87 -7.32
N PRO A 480 5.97 16.78 -7.49
CA PRO A 480 6.78 17.29 -6.37
C PRO A 480 5.95 17.92 -5.24
N ALA A 481 4.85 18.59 -5.58
CA ALA A 481 3.93 19.16 -4.59
C ALA A 481 3.31 18.09 -3.68
N TRP A 482 2.95 16.91 -4.21
CA TRP A 482 2.44 15.80 -3.40
C TRP A 482 3.54 15.12 -2.60
N ALA A 483 4.76 15.01 -3.14
CA ALA A 483 5.91 14.53 -2.38
C ALA A 483 6.20 15.41 -1.15
N ARG A 484 6.08 16.74 -1.27
CA ARG A 484 6.20 17.68 -0.15
C ARG A 484 5.11 17.48 0.91
N VAL A 485 3.85 17.32 0.51
CA VAL A 485 2.75 16.98 1.44
C VAL A 485 3.04 15.67 2.16
N GLN A 486 3.46 14.65 1.40
CA GLN A 486 3.75 13.34 1.94
C GLN A 486 4.92 13.36 2.93
N CYS A 487 5.98 14.11 2.64
CA CYS A 487 7.12 14.29 3.54
C CYS A 487 6.66 14.91 4.87
N ALA A 488 5.91 16.01 4.79
CA ALA A 488 5.40 16.73 5.96
C ALA A 488 4.52 15.83 6.85
N LEU A 489 3.57 15.10 6.27
CA LEU A 489 2.71 14.18 7.00
C LEU A 489 3.50 13.00 7.58
N SER A 490 4.44 12.42 6.82
CA SER A 490 5.21 11.27 7.30
C SER A 490 6.11 11.60 8.49
N ARG A 491 6.60 12.84 8.58
CA ARG A 491 7.50 13.30 9.65
C ARG A 491 6.82 14.14 10.73
N GLY A 492 5.52 14.38 10.59
CA GLY A 492 4.76 15.21 11.51
C GLY A 492 4.53 14.55 12.86
N GLY A 493 4.30 15.37 13.88
CA GLY A 493 3.76 14.92 15.16
C GLY A 493 2.25 15.14 15.27
N LYS A 494 1.73 15.07 16.51
CA LYS A 494 0.33 15.31 16.85
C LYS A 494 -0.25 16.61 16.31
N GLU A 495 0.58 17.62 16.09
CA GLU A 495 0.18 18.91 15.51
C GLU A 495 -0.44 18.78 14.11
N MET A 496 -0.16 17.69 13.39
CA MET A 496 -0.75 17.40 12.09
C MET A 496 -2.27 17.20 12.17
N THR A 497 -2.82 16.81 13.33
CA THR A 497 -4.27 16.68 13.53
C THR A 497 -5.00 17.92 13.07
N ARG A 498 -4.57 19.11 13.53
CA ARG A 498 -5.23 20.38 13.19
C ARG A 498 -5.22 20.63 11.69
N VAL A 499 -4.11 20.30 11.02
CA VAL A 499 -4.00 20.43 9.56
C VAL A 499 -4.91 19.44 8.85
N LEU A 500 -5.03 18.19 9.33
CA LEU A 500 -5.91 17.19 8.75
C LEU A 500 -7.39 17.58 8.87
N LEU A 501 -7.81 18.14 10.01
CA LEU A 501 -9.17 18.66 10.20
C LEU A 501 -9.51 19.79 9.22
N GLU A 502 -8.64 20.81 9.15
CA GLU A 502 -8.80 21.93 8.22
C GLU A 502 -8.73 21.49 6.76
N TRP A 503 -7.88 20.50 6.45
CA TRP A 503 -7.73 19.98 5.09
C TRP A 503 -8.97 19.18 4.66
N ALA A 504 -9.55 18.41 5.58
CA ALA A 504 -10.80 17.69 5.35
C ALA A 504 -11.97 18.65 5.14
N ALA A 505 -12.10 19.67 6.00
CA ALA A 505 -13.11 20.73 5.87
C ALA A 505 -12.96 21.50 4.54
N ALA A 506 -11.72 21.71 4.10
CA ALA A 506 -11.40 22.30 2.81
C ALA A 506 -11.63 21.35 1.61
N GLY A 507 -12.10 20.11 1.83
CA GLY A 507 -12.44 19.15 0.79
C GLY A 507 -11.23 18.44 0.17
N GLY A 508 -10.12 18.28 0.89
CA GLY A 508 -8.96 17.51 0.42
C GLY A 508 -8.18 18.16 -0.73
N GLY A 509 -7.29 17.36 -1.36
CA GLY A 509 -6.44 17.79 -2.49
C GLY A 509 -5.42 18.89 -2.18
N LEU A 510 -4.54 19.21 -3.13
CA LEU A 510 -3.47 20.20 -2.92
C LEU A 510 -3.97 21.61 -2.59
N GLY A 511 -5.12 22.02 -3.15
CA GLY A 511 -5.72 23.32 -2.86
C GLY A 511 -6.22 23.41 -1.41
N GLY A 512 -6.86 22.35 -0.92
CA GLY A 512 -7.27 22.24 0.48
C GLY A 512 -6.08 22.21 1.43
N TRP A 513 -5.02 21.47 1.07
CA TRP A 513 -3.78 21.39 1.86
C TRP A 513 -3.18 22.78 2.10
N ARG A 514 -3.04 23.59 1.04
CA ARG A 514 -2.51 24.95 1.14
C ARG A 514 -3.37 25.86 2.02
N ARG A 515 -4.70 25.69 2.00
CA ARG A 515 -5.60 26.45 2.89
C ARG A 515 -5.42 26.02 4.33
N ALA A 516 -5.37 24.72 4.59
CA ALA A 516 -5.20 24.16 5.93
C ALA A 516 -3.89 24.57 6.59
N VAL A 517 -2.76 24.45 5.86
CA VAL A 517 -1.44 24.89 6.33
C VAL A 517 -1.45 26.38 6.72
N ARG A 518 -2.08 27.24 5.91
CA ARG A 518 -2.21 28.67 6.23
C ARG A 518 -3.13 28.93 7.43
N ALA A 519 -4.24 28.23 7.53
CA ALA A 519 -5.20 28.39 8.63
C ALA A 519 -4.59 28.00 9.98
N VAL A 520 -3.76 26.96 10.00
CA VAL A 520 -3.06 26.49 11.21
C VAL A 520 -1.74 27.23 11.45
N ASN A 521 -1.27 28.03 10.48
CA ASN A 521 0.06 28.66 10.49
C ASN A 521 1.19 27.64 10.68
N LEU A 522 1.11 26.50 9.99
CA LEU A 522 2.12 25.45 10.05
C LEU A 522 3.33 25.81 9.18
N ASP A 523 4.52 25.82 9.77
CA ASP A 523 5.77 25.87 9.01
C ASP A 523 6.10 24.47 8.44
N VAL A 524 5.81 24.29 7.15
CA VAL A 524 6.07 23.04 6.44
C VAL A 524 7.58 22.79 6.25
N GLU A 525 8.40 23.85 6.24
CA GLU A 525 9.84 23.74 5.99
C GLU A 525 10.55 22.89 7.04
N LYS A 526 10.12 22.99 8.30
CA LYS A 526 10.62 22.16 9.40
C LYS A 526 10.60 20.65 9.10
N TYR A 527 9.62 20.17 8.34
CA TYR A 527 9.43 18.74 8.08
C TYR A 527 10.14 18.26 6.82
N VAL A 528 10.48 19.15 5.89
CA VAL A 528 11.22 18.81 4.67
C VAL A 528 12.72 19.08 4.81
N ALA A 529 13.11 19.89 5.78
CA ALA A 529 14.51 20.14 6.12
C ALA A 529 15.24 18.84 6.57
N PRO A 530 16.59 18.84 6.51
CA PRO A 530 17.39 17.84 7.20
C PRO A 530 17.08 17.81 8.70
N LEU A 531 17.16 16.63 9.29
CA LEU A 531 16.92 16.42 10.72
C LEU A 531 18.22 16.07 11.42
N ASP A 532 18.32 16.46 12.70
CA ASP A 532 19.47 16.11 13.54
C ASP A 532 19.40 14.63 13.95
N PRO A 533 20.43 13.81 13.61
CA PRO A 533 20.51 12.41 14.00
C PRO A 533 20.49 12.14 15.51
N GLU A 534 20.84 13.12 16.34
CA GLU A 534 20.83 12.99 17.80
C GLU A 534 19.51 13.41 18.44
N SER A 535 18.61 14.05 17.69
CA SER A 535 17.34 14.53 18.22
C SER A 535 16.27 13.44 18.28
N GLU A 536 15.39 13.51 19.27
CA GLU A 536 14.18 12.69 19.27
C GLU A 536 13.17 13.22 18.23
N HIS A 537 12.51 12.28 17.56
CA HIS A 537 11.52 12.53 16.53
C HIS A 537 10.17 11.93 16.95
N PRO A 538 9.04 12.36 16.36
CA PRO A 538 7.72 11.82 16.72
C PRO A 538 7.61 10.29 16.67
N TRP A 539 8.41 9.63 15.82
CA TRP A 539 8.44 8.18 15.68
C TRP A 539 9.53 7.48 16.53
N SER A 540 10.29 8.20 17.36
CA SER A 540 11.34 7.62 18.23
C SER A 540 10.80 6.62 19.26
N LYS A 541 9.48 6.65 19.51
CA LYS A 541 8.77 5.70 20.38
C LYS A 541 8.55 4.33 19.76
N VAL A 542 8.67 4.21 18.43
CA VAL A 542 8.41 2.96 17.71
C VAL A 542 9.65 2.07 17.78
N GLU A 543 9.48 0.88 18.34
CA GLU A 543 10.53 -0.12 18.45
C GLU A 543 10.40 -1.15 17.32
N LEU A 544 11.32 -1.09 16.35
CA LEU A 544 11.40 -2.03 15.23
C LEU A 544 12.66 -2.90 15.35
N PRO A 545 12.65 -4.13 14.80
CA PRO A 545 13.87 -4.93 14.67
C PRO A 545 15.00 -4.21 13.92
N ALA A 546 14.64 -3.34 12.97
CA ALA A 546 15.59 -2.60 12.13
C ALA A 546 16.22 -1.37 12.80
N SER A 547 15.72 -0.91 13.95
CA SER A 547 16.07 0.41 14.52
C SER A 547 17.58 0.58 14.79
N ARG A 548 18.29 -0.51 15.14
CA ARG A 548 19.74 -0.47 15.41
C ARG A 548 20.59 -0.21 14.15
N GLY A 549 20.09 -0.54 12.97
CA GLY A 549 20.82 -0.40 11.69
C GLY A 549 20.70 0.99 11.04
N LEU A 550 19.82 1.85 11.55
CA LEU A 550 19.50 3.13 10.90
C LEU A 550 20.71 4.07 10.88
N ARG A 551 21.34 4.30 12.04
CA ARG A 551 22.48 5.23 12.16
C ARG A 551 23.73 4.75 11.40
N PRO A 552 24.18 3.49 11.52
CA PRO A 552 25.25 2.97 10.65
C PRO A 552 24.92 3.10 9.15
N GLY A 553 23.66 2.85 8.77
CA GLY A 553 23.22 3.03 7.38
C GLY A 553 23.30 4.49 6.92
N TYR A 554 22.99 5.45 7.77
CA TYR A 554 23.08 6.88 7.47
C TYR A 554 24.54 7.32 7.26
N VAL A 555 25.44 6.88 8.14
CA VAL A 555 26.89 7.15 7.99
C VAL A 555 27.39 6.60 6.66
N ALA A 556 27.03 5.37 6.30
CA ALA A 556 27.38 4.80 5.00
C ALA A 556 26.79 5.59 3.81
N CYS A 557 25.61 6.20 3.95
CA CYS A 557 25.08 7.12 2.93
C CYS A 557 26.01 8.32 2.76
N LEU A 558 26.40 8.98 3.87
CA LEU A 558 27.25 10.17 3.85
C LEU A 558 28.63 9.87 3.23
N GLU A 559 29.25 8.75 3.60
CA GLU A 559 30.54 8.32 3.06
C GLU A 559 30.49 8.17 1.53
N HIS A 560 29.47 7.48 1.01
CA HIS A 560 29.30 7.31 -0.44
C HIS A 560 28.99 8.62 -1.16
N LEU A 561 28.25 9.54 -0.53
CA LEU A 561 27.97 10.85 -1.11
C LEU A 561 29.20 11.75 -1.12
N ALA A 562 30.06 11.68 -0.10
CA ALA A 562 31.30 12.45 0.02
C ALA A 562 32.44 11.90 -0.86
N GLY A 563 32.50 10.58 -1.07
CA GLY A 563 33.54 9.87 -1.84
C GLY A 563 33.64 10.25 -3.32
N GLY A 564 32.75 11.09 -3.84
CA GLY A 564 32.86 11.67 -5.19
C GLY A 564 34.00 12.68 -5.38
N ALA A 565 34.68 13.10 -4.30
CA ALA A 565 35.83 14.00 -4.36
C ALA A 565 37.20 13.31 -4.26
N GLY A 566 37.24 11.97 -4.12
CA GLY A 566 38.44 11.27 -3.61
C GLY A 566 38.94 10.05 -4.38
N GLU A 567 38.35 9.63 -5.50
CA GLU A 567 38.98 8.60 -6.35
C GLU A 567 39.95 9.25 -7.36
N ARG A 568 41.03 9.83 -6.83
CA ARG A 568 42.32 9.95 -7.51
C ARG A 568 43.32 9.10 -6.72
N HIS A 569 43.82 8.05 -7.38
CA HIS A 569 44.92 7.16 -6.99
C HIS A 569 44.67 6.16 -5.85
N ALA A 570 44.45 4.90 -6.23
CA ALA A 570 45.38 3.79 -5.94
C ALA A 570 45.12 2.65 -6.93
#